data_AF-A0A2G9YEU5-F1
#
_entry.id   AF-A0A2G9YEU5-F1
#
_cell.length_a   1.000
_cell.length_b   1.000
_cell.length_c   1.000
_cell.angle_alpha   90.00
_cell.angle_beta   90.00
_cell.angle_gamma   90.00
#
_symmetry.space_group_name_H-M   'P 1'
#
loop_
_entity.id
_entity.type
_entity.pdbx_description
1 polymer ?
#
loop_
_entity_poly.entity_id
_entity_poly.type
_entity_poly.pdbx_seq_one_letter_code
_entity_poly.pdbx_strand_id
1 'polypeptide(L)'
;MKKNILILLFIIGLFLPSSALAVCPVCTIAVCSGVGLSRWLGIDDLVTGLWLGGLFVSLSISTIAWLKRKNFHFKADKIVITLGYYLIVLIPLYLMGIMGHPLNAFWGIDKLLFGIIIGSVAF
;
A
#
# COMPACT_ATOMS: atom_id res chain seq x y z
N MET A 1 -0.26 43.93 6.64
CA MET A 1 -1.50 43.15 6.89
C MET A 1 -1.93 42.27 5.70
N LYS A 2 -1.91 42.75 4.44
CA LYS A 2 -2.31 41.94 3.26
C LYS A 2 -1.46 40.68 3.00
N LYS A 3 -0.15 40.71 3.29
CA LYS A 3 0.78 39.58 3.05
C LYS A 3 0.50 38.37 3.97
N ASN A 4 0.12 38.61 5.23
CA ASN A 4 -0.18 37.53 6.19
C ASN A 4 -1.53 36.85 5.86
N ILE A 5 -2.49 37.61 5.33
CA ILE A 5 -3.77 37.06 4.85
C ILE A 5 -3.56 36.16 3.63
N LEU A 6 -2.66 36.54 2.71
CA LEU A 6 -2.36 35.73 1.52
C LEU A 6 -1.67 34.41 1.89
N ILE A 7 -0.77 34.43 2.87
CA ILE A 7 -0.11 33.23 3.41
C ILE A 7 -1.12 32.32 4.09
N LEU A 8 -2.05 32.90 4.87
CA LEU A 8 -3.11 32.13 5.53
C LEU A 8 -4.07 31.49 4.51
N LEU A 9 -4.43 32.21 3.43
CA LEU A 9 -5.25 31.67 2.35
C LEU A 9 -4.55 30.52 1.60
N PHE A 10 -3.23 30.61 1.42
CA PHE A 10 -2.43 29.56 0.78
C PHE A 10 -2.34 28.29 1.65
N ILE A 11 -2.16 28.46 2.96
CA ILE A 11 -2.17 27.34 3.92
C ILE A 11 -3.56 26.68 3.95
N ILE A 12 -4.64 27.46 3.98
CA ILE A 12 -6.01 26.92 3.93
C ILE A 12 -6.24 26.18 2.61
N GLY A 13 -5.74 26.71 1.48
CA GLY A 13 -5.76 26.07 0.16
C GLY A 13 -5.11 24.67 0.14
N LEU A 14 -4.03 24.47 0.90
CA LEU A 14 -3.37 23.16 1.03
C LEU A 14 -4.20 22.13 1.79
N PHE A 15 -5.16 22.57 2.62
CA PHE A 15 -6.02 21.70 3.43
C PHE A 15 -7.38 21.42 2.78
N LEU A 16 -7.68 21.97 1.59
CA LEU A 16 -8.90 21.57 0.88
C LEU A 16 -8.72 20.15 0.32
N PRO A 17 -9.52 19.16 0.80
CA PRO A 17 -9.46 17.83 0.24
C PRO A 17 -10.04 17.89 -1.18
N SER A 18 -9.16 17.80 -2.18
CA SER A 18 -9.59 17.49 -3.55
C SER A 18 -10.26 16.12 -3.55
N SER A 19 -11.36 16.00 -4.28
CA SER A 19 -12.17 14.79 -4.42
C SER A 19 -11.33 13.53 -4.33
N ALA A 20 -11.44 12.80 -3.22
CA ALA A 20 -10.61 11.63 -2.95
C ALA A 20 -10.88 10.57 -4.02
N LEU A 21 -9.95 10.43 -4.95
CA LEU A 21 -9.78 9.18 -5.67
C LEU A 21 -9.48 8.11 -4.60
N ALA A 22 -10.15 6.96 -4.68
CA ALA A 22 -10.02 5.89 -3.70
C ALA A 22 -8.57 5.36 -3.53
N VAL A 23 -7.68 5.69 -4.47
CA VAL A 23 -6.22 5.57 -4.33
C VAL A 23 -5.64 6.97 -4.15
N CYS A 24 -4.94 7.19 -3.05
CA CYS A 24 -4.04 8.35 -2.92
C CYS A 24 -2.72 8.03 -3.62
N PRO A 25 -2.40 8.65 -4.79
CA PRO A 25 -1.17 8.33 -5.54
C PRO A 25 0.08 8.58 -4.71
N VAL A 26 0.03 9.59 -3.84
CA VAL A 26 1.08 9.92 -2.88
C VAL A 26 1.37 8.75 -1.94
N CYS A 27 0.35 8.03 -1.48
CA CYS A 27 0.53 6.89 -0.58
C CYS A 27 1.19 5.71 -1.29
N THR A 28 0.81 5.43 -2.54
CA THR A 28 1.44 4.39 -3.34
C THR A 28 2.92 4.68 -3.57
N ILE A 29 3.25 5.92 -3.95
CA ILE A 29 4.64 6.34 -4.17
C ILE A 29 5.42 6.31 -2.86
N ALA A 30 4.82 6.77 -1.75
CA ALA A 30 5.45 6.77 -0.44
C ALA A 30 5.72 5.35 0.06
N VAL A 31 4.76 4.42 -0.03
CA VAL A 31 4.95 3.02 0.40
C VAL A 31 5.97 2.31 -0.49
N CYS A 32 5.86 2.43 -1.82
CA CYS A 32 6.82 1.80 -2.73
C CYS A 32 8.26 2.31 -2.53
N SER A 33 8.43 3.62 -2.35
CA SER A 33 9.75 4.22 -2.06
C SER A 33 10.22 3.85 -0.66
N GLY A 34 9.29 3.80 0.29
CA GLY A 34 9.52 3.46 1.69
C GLY A 34 10.04 2.03 1.85
N VAL A 35 9.49 1.04 1.15
CA VAL A 35 9.98 -0.35 1.23
C VAL A 35 11.44 -0.47 0.78
N GLY A 36 11.83 0.20 -0.30
CA GLY A 36 13.21 0.22 -0.77
C GLY A 36 14.15 0.94 0.20
N LEU A 37 13.71 2.11 0.70
CA LEU A 37 14.47 2.91 1.65
C LEU A 37 14.65 2.19 2.99
N SER A 38 13.60 1.57 3.52
CA SER A 38 13.62 0.82 4.78
C SER A 38 14.63 -0.31 4.76
N ARG A 39 14.76 -1.03 3.63
CA ARG A 39 15.80 -2.06 3.49
C ARG A 39 17.21 -1.50 3.41
N TRP A 40 17.39 -0.31 2.84
CA TRP A 40 18.69 0.36 2.85
C TRP A 40 19.08 0.83 4.26
N LEU A 41 18.11 1.29 5.07
CA LEU A 41 18.33 1.67 6.48
C LEU A 41 18.38 0.47 7.45
N GLY A 42 18.13 -0.75 7.00
CA GLY A 42 18.11 -1.94 7.85
C GLY A 42 16.91 -2.00 8.82
N ILE A 43 15.80 -1.36 8.46
CA ILE A 43 14.54 -1.42 9.21
C ILE A 43 13.93 -2.82 9.08
N ASP A 44 13.31 -3.32 10.16
CA ASP A 44 12.70 -4.65 10.19
C ASP A 44 11.57 -4.80 9.15
N ASP A 45 11.59 -5.92 8.42
CA ASP A 45 10.65 -6.21 7.33
C ASP A 45 9.19 -6.38 7.80
N LEU A 46 8.96 -6.47 9.11
CA LEU A 46 7.61 -6.45 9.67
C LEU A 46 6.88 -5.13 9.40
N VAL A 47 7.58 -4.00 9.52
CA VAL A 47 6.98 -2.66 9.34
C VAL A 47 6.68 -2.39 7.87
N THR A 48 7.61 -2.76 6.99
CA THR A 48 7.43 -2.63 5.53
C THR A 48 6.31 -3.56 5.05
N GLY A 49 6.18 -4.74 5.63
CA GLY A 49 5.07 -5.66 5.39
C GLY A 49 3.72 -5.03 5.78
N LEU A 50 3.63 -4.38 6.94
CA LEU A 50 2.40 -3.71 7.38
C LEU A 50 1.94 -2.63 6.38
N TRP A 51 2.88 -1.83 5.88
CA TRP A 51 2.59 -0.80 4.87
C TRP A 51 2.15 -1.40 3.53
N LEU A 52 2.80 -2.48 3.09
CA LEU A 52 2.39 -3.22 1.89
C LEU A 52 0.98 -3.80 2.03
N GLY A 53 0.64 -4.32 3.22
CA GLY A 53 -0.70 -4.84 3.51
C GLY A 53 -1.79 -3.78 3.34
N GLY A 54 -1.59 -2.58 3.89
CA GLY A 54 -2.53 -1.47 3.72
C GLY A 54 -2.63 -0.97 2.27
N LEU A 55 -1.49 -0.95 1.56
CA LEU A 55 -1.45 -0.60 0.14
C LEU A 55 -2.30 -1.57 -0.70
N PHE A 56 -2.19 -2.88 -0.47
CA PHE A 56 -2.97 -3.87 -1.22
C PHE A 56 -4.46 -3.74 -1.01
N VAL A 57 -4.92 -3.45 0.21
CA VAL A 57 -6.34 -3.22 0.49
C VAL A 57 -6.85 -1.99 -0.27
N SER A 58 -6.13 -0.86 -0.17
CA SER A 58 -6.49 0.37 -0.87
C SER A 58 -6.53 0.20 -2.40
N LEU A 59 -5.53 -0.48 -2.99
CA LEU A 59 -5.49 -0.78 -4.42
C LEU A 59 -6.63 -1.70 -4.84
N SER A 60 -6.90 -2.76 -4.07
CA SER A 60 -7.94 -3.73 -4.41
C SER A 60 -9.32 -3.09 -4.43
N ILE A 61 -9.69 -2.35 -3.38
CA ILE A 61 -10.98 -1.63 -3.29
C ILE A 61 -11.13 -0.65 -4.45
N SER A 62 -10.07 0.09 -4.78
CA SER A 62 -10.09 1.08 -5.84
C SER A 62 -10.23 0.47 -7.23
N THR A 63 -9.55 -0.64 -7.49
CA THR A 63 -9.64 -1.37 -8.76
C THR A 63 -11.04 -1.97 -8.93
N ILE A 64 -11.63 -2.52 -7.87
CA ILE A 64 -13.02 -2.99 -7.87
C ILE A 64 -13.98 -1.82 -8.16
N ALA A 65 -13.79 -0.66 -7.52
CA ALA A 65 -14.61 0.53 -7.76
C ALA A 65 -14.46 1.07 -9.19
N TRP A 66 -13.25 1.03 -9.76
CA TRP A 66 -12.99 1.39 -11.15
C TRP A 66 -13.67 0.43 -12.14
N LEU A 67 -13.57 -0.87 -11.88
CA LEU A 67 -14.19 -1.90 -12.71
C LEU A 67 -15.73 -1.80 -12.70
N LYS A 68 -16.30 -1.53 -11.52
CA LYS A 68 -17.74 -1.26 -11.36
C LYS A 68 -18.20 -0.02 -12.15
N ARG A 69 -17.40 1.05 -12.19
CA ARG A 69 -17.70 2.24 -13.02
C ARG A 69 -17.67 1.95 -14.52
N LYS A 70 -16.94 0.92 -14.95
CA LYS A 70 -16.89 0.44 -16.33
C LYS A 70 -17.99 -0.58 -16.67
N ASN A 71 -18.91 -0.86 -15.74
CA ASN A 71 -20.00 -1.83 -15.88
C ASN A 71 -19.51 -3.26 -16.18
N PHE A 72 -18.28 -3.57 -15.77
CA PHE A 72 -17.68 -4.90 -15.95
C PHE A 72 -17.86 -5.67 -14.64
N HIS A 73 -18.73 -6.66 -14.64
CA HIS A 73 -19.07 -7.44 -13.45
C HIS A 73 -18.63 -8.90 -13.63
N PHE A 74 -17.80 -9.40 -12.72
CA PHE A 74 -17.41 -10.81 -12.66
C PHE A 74 -17.79 -11.40 -11.29
N LYS A 75 -18.19 -12.68 -11.26
CA LYS A 75 -18.74 -13.36 -10.07
C LYS A 75 -17.77 -13.45 -8.87
N ALA A 76 -16.48 -13.21 -9.10
CA ALA A 76 -15.41 -13.27 -8.10
C ALA A 76 -14.44 -12.08 -8.19
N ASP A 77 -14.90 -10.94 -8.73
CA ASP A 77 -14.10 -9.72 -8.93
C ASP A 77 -13.29 -9.33 -7.69
N LYS A 78 -13.90 -9.30 -6.51
CA LYS A 78 -13.21 -8.91 -5.26
C LYS A 78 -12.06 -9.85 -4.90
N ILE A 79 -12.32 -11.15 -4.90
CA ILE A 79 -11.34 -12.16 -4.45
C ILE A 79 -10.21 -12.28 -5.48
N VAL A 80 -10.55 -12.30 -6.78
CA VAL A 80 -9.57 -12.42 -7.88
C VAL A 80 -8.66 -11.20 -7.94
N ILE A 81 -9.22 -9.99 -7.81
CA ILE A 81 -8.42 -8.76 -7.83
C ILE A 81 -7.49 -8.70 -6.62
N THR A 82 -8.00 -8.96 -5.42
CA THR A 82 -7.17 -8.95 -4.20
C THR A 82 -6.07 -10.00 -4.28
N LEU A 83 -6.39 -11.26 -4.58
CA LEU A 83 -5.36 -12.30 -4.72
C LEU A 83 -4.37 -11.99 -5.84
N GLY A 84 -4.84 -11.43 -6.96
CA GLY A 84 -4.00 -11.01 -8.07
C GLY A 84 -2.92 -10.00 -7.65
N TYR A 85 -3.29 -8.99 -6.86
CA TYR A 85 -2.33 -8.01 -6.33
C TYR A 85 -1.32 -8.62 -5.37
N TYR A 86 -1.75 -9.55 -4.52
CA TYR A 86 -0.83 -10.25 -3.63
C TYR A 86 0.16 -11.10 -4.43
N LEU A 87 -0.32 -11.88 -5.40
CA LEU A 87 0.53 -12.73 -6.25
C LEU A 87 1.55 -11.90 -7.02
N ILE A 88 1.12 -10.78 -7.64
CA ILE A 88 2.01 -9.99 -8.49
C ILE A 88 3.17 -9.32 -7.73
N VAL A 89 3.02 -9.13 -6.41
CA VAL A 89 4.07 -8.54 -5.56
C VAL A 89 4.83 -9.59 -4.76
N LEU A 90 4.15 -10.61 -4.23
CA LEU A 90 4.79 -11.66 -3.46
C LEU A 90 5.69 -12.55 -4.34
N ILE A 91 5.30 -12.85 -5.59
CA ILE A 91 6.10 -13.69 -6.50
C ILE A 91 7.46 -13.05 -6.80
N PRO A 92 7.56 -11.79 -7.27
CA PRO A 92 8.85 -11.17 -7.52
C PRO A 92 9.73 -11.10 -6.28
N LEU A 93 9.16 -10.83 -5.09
CA LEU A 93 9.94 -10.78 -3.86
C LEU A 93 10.47 -12.16 -3.45
N TYR A 94 9.70 -13.22 -3.69
CA TYR A 94 10.15 -14.60 -3.48
C TYR A 94 11.27 -14.96 -4.47
N LEU A 95 11.12 -14.62 -5.75
CA LEU A 95 12.14 -14.86 -6.77
C LEU A 95 13.44 -14.07 -6.53
N MET A 96 13.35 -12.86 -5.98
CA MET A 96 14.50 -12.07 -5.57
C MET A 96 15.19 -12.61 -4.30
N GLY A 97 14.70 -13.69 -3.69
CA GLY A 97 15.28 -14.31 -2.49
C GLY A 97 15.15 -13.45 -1.22
N ILE A 98 14.23 -12.48 -1.23
CA ILE A 98 13.99 -11.56 -0.11
C ILE A 98 13.08 -12.23 0.93
N MET A 99 12.15 -13.06 0.45
CA MET A 99 11.32 -13.95 1.26
C MET A 99 11.90 -15.36 1.29
N GLY A 100 11.84 -16.02 2.45
CA GLY A 100 12.26 -17.40 2.66
C GLY A 100 13.67 -17.56 3.23
N HIS A 101 14.34 -16.49 3.64
CA HIS A 101 15.65 -16.59 4.28
C HIS A 101 15.49 -16.95 5.77
N PRO A 102 16.14 -18.01 6.29
CA PRO A 102 15.96 -18.47 7.68
C PRO A 102 16.29 -17.41 8.75
N LEU A 103 17.10 -16.41 8.41
CA LEU A 103 17.43 -15.27 9.27
C LEU A 103 16.32 -14.21 9.36
N ASN A 104 15.28 -14.29 8.53
CA ASN A 104 14.19 -13.32 8.44
C ASN A 104 12.81 -13.91 8.78
N ALA A 105 12.82 -15.05 9.50
CA ALA A 105 11.62 -15.71 9.96
C ALA A 105 11.27 -15.27 11.39
N PHE A 106 10.01 -14.92 11.62
CA PHE A 106 9.42 -14.76 12.95
C PHE A 106 8.45 -15.92 13.15
N TRP A 107 8.73 -16.78 14.13
CA TRP A 107 7.88 -17.93 14.45
C TRP A 107 7.69 -18.94 13.29
N GLY A 108 8.68 -19.07 12.40
CA GLY A 108 8.63 -19.98 11.25
C GLY A 108 7.90 -19.42 10.01
N ILE A 109 7.40 -18.17 10.09
CA ILE A 109 6.81 -17.43 8.97
C ILE A 109 7.72 -16.25 8.63
N ASP A 110 7.87 -15.91 7.36
CA ASP A 110 8.59 -14.70 6.95
C ASP A 110 8.00 -13.44 7.61
N LYS A 111 8.84 -12.63 8.25
CA LYS A 111 8.45 -11.38 8.93
C LYS A 111 7.63 -10.47 8.01
N LEU A 112 8.03 -10.37 6.75
CA LEU A 112 7.35 -9.57 5.74
C LEU A 112 5.92 -10.07 5.50
N LEU A 113 5.75 -11.38 5.34
CA LEU A 113 4.47 -12.00 5.03
C LEU A 113 3.51 -11.87 6.22
N PHE A 114 4.03 -12.05 7.44
CA PHE A 114 3.30 -11.79 8.67
C PHE A 114 2.87 -10.31 8.78
N GLY A 115 3.77 -9.38 8.46
CA GLY A 115 3.47 -7.94 8.42
C GLY A 115 2.37 -7.60 7.41
N ILE A 116 2.41 -8.18 6.21
CA ILE A 116 1.38 -7.97 5.17
C ILE A 116 0.00 -8.44 5.67
N ILE A 117 -0.07 -9.62 6.29
CA ILE A 117 -1.33 -10.15 6.84
C ILE A 117 -1.89 -9.21 7.90
N ILE A 118 -1.08 -8.79 8.87
CA ILE A 118 -1.52 -7.86 9.93
C ILE A 118 -1.95 -6.54 9.31
N GLY A 119 -1.15 -5.99 8.38
CA GLY A 119 -1.44 -4.74 7.72
C GLY A 119 -2.78 -4.77 6.97
N SER A 120 -3.06 -5.85 6.24
CA SER A 120 -4.31 -5.99 5.52
C SER A 120 -5.54 -6.31 6.38
N VAL A 121 -5.34 -6.76 7.62
CA VAL A 121 -6.43 -6.90 8.60
C VAL A 121 -6.69 -5.57 9.32
N ALA A 122 -5.64 -4.78 9.55
CA ALA A 122 -5.72 -3.51 10.26
C ALA A 122 -6.27 -2.35 9.41
N PHE A 123 -6.12 -2.40 8.08
CA PHE A 123 -6.56 -1.39 7.11
C PHE A 123 -7.70 -1.90 6.24
#